data_AF-A0A4Y2DEY1-F1
#
_entry.id   AF-A0A4Y2DEY1-F1
#
_cell.length_a   1.000
_cell.length_b   1.000
_cell.length_c   1.000
_cell.angle_alpha   90.00
_cell.angle_beta   90.00
_cell.angle_gamma   90.00
#
_symmetry.space_group_name_H-M   'P 1'
#
loop_
_entity.id
_entity.type
_entity.pdbx_description
1 polymer ?
#
loop_
_entity_poly.entity_id
_entity_poly.type
_entity_poly.pdbx_seq_one_letter_code
_entity_poly.pdbx_strand_id
1 'polypeptide(L)'
;MKMYTSLFKLVHDLQDAISLPCFFILLTQITVLFYTIASFLMKMSHALPTNLAIRNAVILLMMPLSVIAIFLCASRINAYFEKIRTAIVLLEDRLVTEGNYDADVAYYLRSMREKSFPIMSACGVVELTPNVMIGMFASIFSYSLLILNLKN
;
A
#
# COMPACT_ATOMS: atom_id res chain seq x y z
N MET A 1 -23.43 -2.98 -17.64
CA MET A 1 -23.12 -4.07 -16.68
C MET A 1 -21.86 -4.87 -17.02
N LYS A 2 -21.73 -5.46 -18.23
CA LYS A 2 -20.57 -6.30 -18.61
C LYS A 2 -19.20 -5.66 -18.32
N MET A 3 -19.04 -4.37 -18.65
CA MET A 3 -17.79 -3.63 -18.39
C MET A 3 -17.45 -3.53 -16.90
N TYR A 4 -18.44 -3.29 -16.04
CA TYR A 4 -18.24 -3.21 -14.59
C TYR A 4 -17.90 -4.59 -14.00
N THR A 5 -18.56 -5.65 -14.47
CA THR A 5 -18.22 -7.02 -14.06
C THR A 5 -16.80 -7.42 -14.47
N SER A 6 -16.38 -7.04 -15.69
CA SER A 6 -15.00 -7.26 -16.14
C SER A 6 -13.99 -6.46 -15.31
N LEU A 7 -14.30 -5.20 -14.98
CA LEU A 7 -13.45 -4.38 -14.10
C LEU A 7 -13.35 -4.99 -12.70
N PHE A 8 -14.47 -5.42 -12.12
CA PHE A 8 -14.53 -6.06 -10.81
C PHE A 8 -13.67 -7.33 -10.75
N LYS A 9 -13.76 -8.16 -11.80
CA LYS A 9 -12.93 -9.36 -11.93
C LYS A 9 -11.44 -9.00 -12.08
N LEU A 10 -11.11 -8.05 -12.95
CA LEU A 10 -9.74 -7.59 -13.16
C LEU A 10 -9.10 -7.11 -11.86
N VAL A 11 -9.85 -6.36 -11.04
CA VAL A 11 -9.35 -5.86 -9.75
C VAL A 11 -9.05 -7.00 -8.78
N HIS A 12 -9.91 -8.02 -8.72
CA HIS A 12 -9.66 -9.20 -7.88
C HIS A 12 -8.46 -10.00 -8.38
N ASP A 13 -8.40 -10.26 -9.69
CA ASP A 13 -7.27 -10.97 -10.31
C ASP A 13 -5.94 -10.21 -10.07
N LEU A 14 -5.96 -8.88 -10.14
CA LEU A 14 -4.81 -8.01 -9.85
C LEU A 14 -4.40 -8.09 -8.38
N GLN A 15 -5.36 -8.01 -7.46
CA GLN A 15 -5.11 -8.12 -6.02
C GLN A 15 -4.50 -9.49 -5.68
N ASP A 16 -5.03 -10.58 -6.22
CA ASP A 16 -4.52 -11.93 -5.98
C ASP A 16 -3.11 -12.12 -6.56
N ALA A 17 -2.84 -11.57 -7.75
CA ALA A 17 -1.53 -11.68 -8.39
C ALA A 17 -0.44 -10.87 -7.67
N ILE A 18 -0.78 -9.70 -7.10
CA ILE A 18 0.19 -8.76 -6.52
C ILE A 18 0.34 -8.93 -5.01
N SER A 19 -0.70 -9.42 -4.32
CA SER A 19 -0.75 -9.63 -2.87
C SER A 19 0.48 -10.35 -2.31
N LEU A 20 0.80 -11.53 -2.86
CA LEU A 20 1.89 -12.36 -2.36
C LEU A 20 3.28 -11.79 -2.70
N PRO A 21 3.57 -11.36 -3.95
CA PRO A 21 4.83 -10.68 -4.26
C PRO A 21 5.07 -9.43 -3.41
N CYS A 22 4.04 -8.58 -3.23
CA CYS A 22 4.16 -7.39 -2.40
C CYS A 22 4.50 -7.73 -0.95
N PHE A 23 3.89 -8.80 -0.39
CA PHE A 23 4.20 -9.23 0.96
C PHE A 23 5.67 -9.63 1.12
N PHE A 24 6.20 -10.48 0.23
CA PHE A 24 7.61 -10.89 0.30
C PHE A 24 8.57 -9.74 0.04
N ILE A 25 8.25 -8.84 -0.89
CA ILE A 25 9.07 -7.65 -1.15
C ILE A 25 9.10 -6.77 0.10
N LEU A 26 7.94 -6.43 0.68
CA LEU A 26 7.87 -5.61 1.88
C LEU A 26 8.63 -6.25 3.03
N LEU A 27 8.41 -7.54 3.29
CA LEU A 27 9.12 -8.26 4.35
C LEU A 27 10.64 -8.17 4.15
N THR A 28 11.12 -8.48 2.95
CA THR A 28 12.56 -8.45 2.63
C THR A 28 13.15 -7.06 2.76
N GLN A 29 12.48 -6.04 2.21
CA GLN A 29 12.94 -4.64 2.24
C GLN A 29 13.01 -4.11 3.67
N ILE A 30 12.00 -4.41 4.50
CA ILE A 30 11.96 -3.99 5.90
C ILE A 30 13.03 -4.71 6.73
N THR A 31 13.20 -6.03 6.54
CA THR A 31 14.26 -6.79 7.25
C THR A 31 15.65 -6.30 6.86
N VAL A 32 15.92 -6.07 5.57
CA VAL A 32 17.20 -5.55 5.10
C VAL A 32 17.44 -4.14 5.63
N LEU A 33 16.44 -3.26 5.58
CA LEU A 33 16.54 -1.90 6.10
C LEU A 33 16.86 -1.89 7.59
N PHE A 34 16.15 -2.70 8.39
CA PHE A 34 16.39 -2.85 9.81
C PHE A 34 17.82 -3.35 10.10
N TYR A 35 18.26 -4.40 9.40
CA TYR A 35 19.62 -4.92 9.55
C TYR A 35 20.69 -3.90 9.16
N THR A 36 20.51 -3.17 8.06
CA THR A 36 21.45 -2.14 7.61
C THR A 36 21.53 -0.99 8.61
N ILE A 37 20.40 -0.52 9.15
CA ILE A 37 20.38 0.52 10.19
C ILE A 37 21.09 0.02 11.45
N ALA A 38 20.74 -1.17 11.94
CA ALA A 38 21.35 -1.74 13.14
C ALA A 38 22.88 -1.93 12.97
N SER A 39 23.32 -2.48 11.83
CA SER A 39 24.75 -2.65 11.54
C SER A 39 25.46 -1.31 11.36
N PHE A 40 24.81 -0.29 10.79
CA PHE A 40 25.41 1.04 10.63
C PHE A 40 25.60 1.70 11.99
N LEU A 41 24.55 1.69 12.83
CA LEU A 41 24.59 2.23 14.19
C LEU A 41 25.63 1.52 15.08
N MET A 42 25.72 0.19 15.01
CA MET A 42 26.70 -0.57 15.80
C MET A 42 28.15 -0.26 15.41
N LYS A 43 28.42 0.01 14.13
CA LYS A 43 29.76 0.23 13.59
C LYS A 43 30.15 1.71 13.55
N MET A 44 29.25 2.63 13.90
CA MET A 44 29.51 4.07 13.92
C MET A 44 30.68 4.47 14.85
N SER A 45 31.05 3.62 15.82
CA SER A 45 32.22 3.82 16.69
C SER A 45 33.57 3.49 16.03
N HIS A 46 33.57 2.82 14.87
CA HIS A 46 34.77 2.46 14.12
C HIS A 46 34.72 3.10 12.73
N ALA A 47 35.86 3.57 12.21
CA ALA A 47 35.94 4.11 10.86
C ALA A 47 35.51 3.04 9.85
N LEU A 48 34.34 3.23 9.23
CA LEU A 48 33.81 2.33 8.20
C LEU A 48 34.64 2.50 6.91
N PRO A 49 35.04 1.41 6.24
CA PRO A 49 35.68 1.50 4.93
C PRO A 49 34.72 2.15 3.92
N THR A 50 35.24 3.04 3.07
CA THR A 50 34.46 3.88 2.13
C THR A 50 33.49 3.08 1.27
N ASN A 51 33.91 1.90 0.79
CA ASN A 51 33.06 1.01 -0.03
C ASN A 51 31.82 0.53 0.73
N LEU A 52 31.95 0.26 2.03
CA LEU A 52 30.85 -0.20 2.87
C LEU A 52 29.90 0.96 3.23
N ALA A 53 30.46 2.15 3.43
CA ALA A 53 29.67 3.36 3.66
C ALA A 53 28.80 3.71 2.45
N ILE A 54 29.36 3.69 1.24
CA ILE A 54 28.61 3.94 0.00
C ILE A 54 27.51 2.90 -0.19
N ARG A 55 27.82 1.61 -0.02
CA ARG A 55 26.82 0.53 -0.15
C ARG A 55 25.66 0.73 0.83
N ASN A 56 25.95 1.01 2.10
CA ASN A 56 24.92 1.23 3.10
C ASN A 56 24.08 2.46 2.76
N ALA A 57 24.68 3.57 2.31
CA ALA A 57 23.95 4.77 1.90
C ALA A 57 22.99 4.49 0.75
N VAL A 58 23.42 3.73 -0.27
CA VAL A 58 22.54 3.32 -1.39
C VAL A 58 21.38 2.47 -0.90
N ILE A 59 21.62 1.48 -0.03
CA ILE A 59 20.56 0.64 0.54
C ILE A 59 19.58 1.48 1.37
N LEU A 60 20.10 2.40 2.20
CA LEU A 60 19.29 3.27 3.05
C LEU A 60 18.38 4.20 2.26
N LEU A 61 18.74 4.54 1.02
CA LEU A 61 17.95 5.41 0.16
C LEU A 61 17.00 4.62 -0.76
N MET A 62 17.48 3.54 -1.36
CA MET A 62 16.71 2.76 -2.34
C MET A 62 15.64 1.88 -1.69
N MET A 63 15.91 1.28 -0.52
CA MET A 63 14.93 0.39 0.12
C MET A 63 13.67 1.16 0.56
N PRO A 64 13.77 2.29 1.29
CA PRO A 64 12.59 3.09 1.63
C PRO A 64 11.85 3.60 0.39
N LEU A 65 12.58 4.04 -0.64
CA LEU A 65 11.98 4.53 -1.87
C LEU A 65 11.14 3.44 -2.56
N SER A 66 11.62 2.19 -2.58
CA SER A 66 10.86 1.06 -3.15
C SER A 66 9.58 0.76 -2.37
N VAL A 67 9.64 0.80 -1.04
CA VAL A 67 8.47 0.63 -0.15
C VAL A 67 7.47 1.77 -0.40
N ILE A 68 7.93 3.02 -0.41
CA ILE A 68 7.11 4.20 -0.71
C ILE A 68 6.41 4.06 -2.06
N ALA A 69 7.13 3.59 -3.10
CA ALA A 69 6.55 3.39 -4.42
C ALA A 69 5.39 2.38 -4.40
N ILE A 70 5.55 1.24 -3.71
CA ILE A 70 4.49 0.22 -3.58
C ILE A 70 3.25 0.82 -2.92
N PHE A 71 3.43 1.50 -1.78
CA PHE A 71 2.32 2.11 -1.04
C PHE A 71 1.64 3.24 -1.83
N LEU A 72 2.39 4.07 -2.55
CA LEU A 72 1.82 5.13 -3.41
C LEU A 72 1.04 4.55 -4.58
N CYS A 73 1.55 3.49 -5.23
CA CYS A 73 0.84 2.80 -6.30
C CYS A 73 -0.47 2.19 -5.80
N ALA A 74 -0.45 1.47 -4.68
CA ALA A 74 -1.65 0.90 -4.08
C ALA A 74 -2.65 1.98 -3.64
N SER A 75 -2.18 3.07 -3.02
CA SER A 75 -3.00 4.20 -2.62
C SER A 75 -3.69 4.86 -3.83
N ARG A 76 -2.97 5.03 -4.95
CA ARG A 76 -3.57 5.55 -6.19
C ARG A 76 -4.67 4.64 -6.73
N ILE A 77 -4.44 3.33 -6.74
CA ILE A 77 -5.44 2.36 -7.18
C ILE A 77 -6.70 2.45 -6.30
N ASN A 78 -6.53 2.44 -4.98
CA ASN A 78 -7.64 2.60 -4.04
C ASN A 78 -8.38 3.93 -4.24
N ALA A 79 -7.67 5.04 -4.52
CA ALA A 79 -8.29 6.33 -4.81
C ALA A 79 -9.12 6.30 -6.11
N TYR A 80 -8.72 5.53 -7.12
CA TYR A 80 -9.55 5.31 -8.31
C TYR A 80 -10.81 4.50 -7.99
N PHE A 81 -10.72 3.48 -7.14
CA PHE A 81 -11.89 2.72 -6.69
C PHE A 81 -12.89 3.59 -5.93
N GLU A 82 -12.41 4.46 -5.03
CA GLU A 82 -13.27 5.41 -4.31
C GLU A 82 -13.91 6.46 -5.23
N LYS A 83 -13.20 6.90 -6.28
CA LYS A 83 -13.80 7.77 -7.31
C LYS A 83 -14.92 7.05 -8.07
N ILE A 84 -14.73 5.79 -8.44
CA ILE A 84 -15.76 5.00 -9.11
C ILE A 84 -16.97 4.84 -8.19
N ARG A 85 -16.74 4.52 -6.91
CA ARG A 85 -17.80 4.41 -5.91
C ARG A 85 -18.58 5.71 -5.74
N THR A 86 -17.87 6.84 -5.60
CA THR A 86 -18.49 8.16 -5.49
C THR A 86 -19.31 8.49 -6.74
N ALA A 87 -18.79 8.18 -7.94
CA ALA A 87 -19.53 8.40 -9.18
C ALA A 87 -20.82 7.58 -9.25
N ILE A 88 -20.79 6.31 -8.80
CA ILE A 88 -21.99 5.45 -8.74
C ILE A 88 -23.04 6.05 -7.79
N VAL A 89 -22.63 6.54 -6.62
CA VAL A 89 -23.54 7.18 -5.65
C VAL A 89 -24.16 8.45 -6.23
N LEU A 90 -23.35 9.31 -6.86
CA LEU A 90 -23.85 10.53 -7.50
C LEU A 90 -24.83 10.24 -8.66
N LEU A 91 -24.58 9.16 -9.41
CA LEU A 91 -25.49 8.69 -10.46
C LEU A 91 -26.81 8.19 -9.87
N GLU A 92 -26.77 7.45 -8.76
CA GLU A 92 -27.96 6.98 -8.04
C GLU A 92 -28.80 8.16 -7.52
N ASP A 93 -28.17 9.12 -6.83
CA ASP A 93 -28.84 10.31 -6.30
C ASP A 93 -29.48 11.16 -7.41
N ARG A 94 -28.77 11.31 -8.55
CA ARG A 94 -29.29 12.03 -9.70
C ARG A 94 -30.52 11.34 -10.29
N LEU A 95 -30.51 10.01 -10.38
CA LEU A 95 -31.63 9.23 -10.90
C LEU A 95 -32.89 9.41 -10.05
N VAL A 96 -32.73 9.48 -8.72
CA VAL A 96 -33.81 9.72 -7.76
C VAL A 96 -34.33 11.16 -7.86
N THR A 97 -33.42 12.14 -8.00
CA THR A 97 -33.75 13.57 -7.96
C THR A 97 -34.39 14.06 -9.25
N GLU A 98 -33.96 13.56 -10.42
CA GLU A 98 -34.49 13.99 -11.73
C GLU A 98 -35.83 13.31 -12.11
N GLY A 99 -36.36 12.41 -11.28
CA GLY A 99 -37.63 11.72 -11.54
C GLY A 99 -37.60 10.73 -12.71
N ASN A 100 -36.45 10.54 -13.35
CA ASN A 100 -36.19 9.53 -14.39
C ASN A 100 -35.92 8.15 -13.76
N TYR A 101 -36.87 7.69 -12.94
CA TYR A 101 -36.74 6.46 -12.18
C TYR A 101 -36.92 5.24 -13.08
N ASP A 102 -35.83 4.83 -13.73
CA ASP A 102 -35.73 3.52 -14.37
C ASP A 102 -35.34 2.47 -13.31
N ALA A 103 -36.28 1.58 -12.99
CA ALA A 103 -36.12 0.55 -11.98
C ALA A 103 -34.96 -0.41 -12.28
N ASP A 104 -34.68 -0.68 -13.56
CA ASP A 104 -33.58 -1.57 -13.96
C ASP A 104 -32.24 -0.86 -13.74
N VAL A 105 -32.14 0.42 -14.10
CA VAL A 105 -30.93 1.23 -13.90
C VAL A 105 -30.65 1.42 -12.41
N ALA A 106 -31.67 1.70 -11.61
CA ALA A 106 -31.56 1.82 -10.16
C ALA A 106 -31.10 0.50 -9.51
N TYR A 107 -31.68 -0.63 -9.94
CA TYR A 107 -31.25 -1.96 -9.49
C TYR A 107 -29.78 -2.24 -9.81
N TYR A 108 -29.33 -1.88 -11.02
CA TYR A 108 -27.94 -2.08 -11.42
C TYR A 108 -26.96 -1.19 -10.64
N LEU A 109 -27.28 0.08 -10.41
CA LEU A 109 -26.45 0.98 -9.60
C LEU A 109 -26.32 0.47 -8.16
N ARG A 110 -27.45 0.02 -7.58
CA ARG A 110 -27.46 -0.58 -6.24
C ARG A 110 -26.60 -1.85 -6.17
N SER A 111 -26.69 -2.72 -7.18
CA SER A 111 -25.85 -3.92 -7.27
C SER A 111 -24.35 -3.58 -7.40
N MET A 112 -23.99 -2.53 -8.15
CA MET A 112 -22.60 -2.06 -8.25
C MET A 112 -22.11 -1.43 -6.94
N ARG A 113 -23.00 -0.76 -6.19
CA ARG A 113 -22.67 -0.19 -4.89
C ARG A 113 -22.43 -1.27 -3.82
N GLU A 114 -23.24 -2.32 -3.82
CA GLU A 114 -23.07 -3.46 -2.90
C GLU A 114 -21.79 -4.26 -3.20
N LYS A 115 -21.36 -4.32 -4.46
CA LYS A 115 -20.10 -4.94 -4.88
C LYS A 115 -18.93 -3.96 -4.74
N SER A 116 -18.46 -3.74 -3.52
CA SER A 116 -17.28 -2.91 -3.28
C SER A 116 -16.00 -3.55 -3.86
N PHE A 117 -15.10 -2.73 -4.40
CA PHE A 117 -13.75 -3.17 -4.73
C PHE A 117 -12.95 -3.50 -3.46
N PRO A 118 -12.11 -4.54 -3.49
CA PRO A 118 -11.25 -4.87 -2.36
C PRO A 118 -10.21 -3.77 -2.13
N ILE A 119 -9.87 -3.55 -0.86
CA ILE A 119 -8.73 -2.70 -0.50
C ILE A 119 -7.45 -3.45 -0.88
N MET A 120 -6.53 -2.76 -1.56
CA MET A 120 -5.23 -3.35 -1.88
C MET A 120 -4.47 -3.75 -0.61
N SER A 121 -4.14 -5.04 -0.49
CA SER A 121 -3.45 -5.60 0.68
C SER A 121 -2.34 -6.58 0.27
N ALA A 122 -1.30 -6.66 1.08
CA ALA A 122 -0.24 -7.66 0.94
C ALA A 122 -0.58 -8.89 1.78
N CYS A 123 -0.91 -10.00 1.12
CA CYS A 123 -1.30 -11.28 1.72
C CYS A 123 -2.47 -11.20 2.73
N GLY A 124 -3.31 -10.15 2.67
CA GLY A 124 -4.36 -9.90 3.66
C GLY A 124 -3.85 -9.53 5.06
N VAL A 125 -2.54 -9.43 5.26
CA VAL A 125 -1.91 -9.10 6.56
C VAL A 125 -1.67 -7.60 6.70
N VAL A 126 -1.27 -6.96 5.61
CA VAL A 126 -0.88 -5.55 5.59
C VAL A 126 -1.72 -4.81 4.55
N GLU A 127 -2.57 -3.90 5.01
CA GLU A 127 -3.23 -2.96 4.10
C GLU A 127 -2.20 -1.99 3.53
N LEU A 128 -2.21 -1.82 2.20
CA LEU A 128 -1.26 -0.95 1.51
C LEU A 128 -1.73 0.52 1.57
N THR A 129 -1.84 1.05 2.77
CA THR A 129 -2.23 2.43 3.04
C THR A 129 -1.04 3.28 3.50
N PRO A 130 -1.01 4.59 3.18
CA PRO A 130 0.06 5.47 3.62
C PRO A 130 0.26 5.50 5.15
N ASN A 131 -0.82 5.33 5.91
CA ASN A 131 -0.76 5.29 7.37
C ASN A 131 0.05 4.09 7.88
N VAL A 132 -0.16 2.92 7.28
CA VAL A 132 0.59 1.70 7.61
C VAL A 132 2.07 1.86 7.24
N MET A 133 2.37 2.46 6.08
CA MET A 133 3.75 2.77 5.67
C MET A 133 4.47 3.66 6.69
N ILE A 134 3.84 4.75 7.15
CA ILE A 134 4.40 5.64 8.16
C ILE A 134 4.63 4.88 9.46
N GLY A 135 3.67 4.03 9.87
CA GLY A 135 3.81 3.16 11.03
C GLY A 135 5.00 2.19 10.91
N MET A 136 5.24 1.60 9.74
CA MET A 136 6.39 0.73 9.49
C MET A 136 7.73 1.47 9.61
N PHE A 137 7.86 2.66 9.01
CA PHE A 137 9.10 3.44 9.13
C PHE A 137 9.33 3.94 10.55
N ALA A 138 8.28 4.42 11.22
CA ALA A 138 8.34 4.86 12.61
C ALA A 138 8.79 3.73 13.53
N SER A 139 8.21 2.54 13.39
CA SER A 139 8.59 1.37 14.19
C SER A 139 10.03 0.94 13.93
N ILE A 140 10.51 0.88 12.67
CA ILE A 140 11.92 0.61 12.37
C ILE A 140 12.84 1.60 13.08
N PHE A 141 12.52 2.91 13.00
CA PHE A 141 13.33 3.95 13.63
C PHE A 141 13.32 3.83 15.15
N SER A 142 12.15 3.67 15.77
CA SER A 142 12.00 3.49 17.21
C SER A 142 12.75 2.27 17.74
N TYR A 143 12.62 1.11 17.09
CA TYR A 143 13.35 -0.10 17.53
C TYR A 143 14.86 0.03 17.32
N SER A 144 15.30 0.68 16.24
CA SER A 144 16.73 0.92 16.00
C SER A 144 17.33 1.84 17.08
N LEU A 145 16.62 2.90 17.49
CA LEU A 145 17.02 3.77 18.58
C LEU A 145 16.98 3.07 19.95
N LEU A 146 15.99 2.21 20.19
CA LEU A 146 15.91 1.43 21.43
C LEU A 146 17.15 0.54 21.58
N ILE A 147 17.53 -0.17 20.51
CA ILE A 147 18.73 -1.02 20.51
C ILE A 147 20.00 -0.20 20.76
N LEU A 148 20.09 0.99 20.19
CA LEU A 148 21.21 1.90 20.43
C LEU A 148 21.29 2.29 21.93
N ASN A 149 20.16 2.64 22.53
CA ASN A 149 20.11 3.04 23.94
C ASN A 149 20.38 1.87 24.90
N LEU A 150 20.01 0.64 24.55
CA LEU A 150 20.29 -0.56 25.35
C LEU A 150 21.77 -1.00 25.29
N LYS A 151 22.53 -0.51 24.31
CA LYS A 151 23.97 -0.81 24.18
C LYS A 151 24.84 0.11 25.06
N ASN A 152 24.31 1.28 25.42
CA ASN A 152 24.93 2.19 26.41
C ASN A 152 24.53 1.80 27.83
#